data_AF-A0A4Y2BVI6-F1
#
_entry.id   AF-A0A4Y2BVI6-F1
#
_cell.length_a   1.000
_cell.length_b   1.000
_cell.length_c   1.000
_cell.angle_alpha   90.00
_cell.angle_beta   90.00
_cell.angle_gamma   90.00
#
_symmetry.space_group_name_H-M   'P 1'
#
loop_
_entity.id
_entity.type
_entity.pdbx_description
1 polymer ?
#
loop_
_entity_poly.entity_id
_entity_poly.type
_entity_poly.pdbx_seq_one_letter_code
_entity_poly.pdbx_strand_id
1 'polypeptide(L)'
;MKVSANMIRESEEDRDSGNEELNNSEWFSSKDGVQWRKTKFNQNIHTHCHNTVLLLTGTKGPAKDVASPVKSWELFIHDNMMQLIVEFKNLFIEESAPNFSRERHARKTVQKSMLYKWIIME
;
A
#
# COMPACT_ATOMS: atom_id res chain seq x y z
N MET A 1 61.21 -7.44 -55.94
CA MET A 1 61.88 -7.84 -54.69
C MET A 1 60.76 -8.02 -53.66
N LYS A 2 60.33 -9.24 -53.28
CA LYS A 2 60.91 -10.17 -52.27
C LYS A 2 61.19 -9.41 -50.95
N VAL A 3 60.70 -9.77 -49.76
CA VAL A 3 60.37 -11.10 -49.19
C VAL A 3 59.26 -10.99 -48.12
N SER A 4 58.56 -12.11 -47.93
CA SER A 4 57.54 -12.48 -46.95
C SER A 4 58.06 -12.69 -45.52
N ALA A 5 57.12 -12.77 -44.56
CA ALA A 5 57.06 -13.63 -43.36
C ALA A 5 56.61 -12.80 -42.13
N ASN A 6 55.74 -13.27 -41.23
CA ASN A 6 55.40 -14.65 -40.93
C ASN A 6 54.02 -14.72 -40.23
N MET A 7 53.38 -15.88 -40.36
CA MET A 7 52.21 -16.28 -39.59
C MET A 7 52.53 -16.41 -38.09
N ILE A 8 51.57 -16.09 -37.23
CA ILE A 8 51.42 -16.73 -35.92
C ILE A 8 50.01 -17.30 -35.83
N ARG A 9 49.98 -18.62 -35.65
CA ARG A 9 48.84 -19.51 -35.43
C ARG A 9 48.75 -19.77 -33.93
N GLU A 10 47.53 -19.87 -33.42
CA GLU A 10 47.02 -20.65 -32.26
C GLU A 10 45.87 -19.84 -31.62
N SER A 11 44.58 -20.13 -31.86
CA SER A 11 43.74 -21.26 -31.41
C SER A 11 43.60 -21.35 -29.88
N GLU A 12 42.57 -20.71 -29.34
CA GLU A 12 41.91 -21.19 -28.12
C GLU A 12 40.40 -21.15 -28.34
N GLU A 13 39.85 -22.36 -28.44
CA GLU A 13 38.43 -22.66 -28.28
C GLU A 13 38.01 -22.17 -26.90
N ASP A 14 37.11 -21.19 -26.83
CA ASP A 14 36.42 -20.89 -25.58
C ASP A 14 35.43 -22.04 -25.34
N ARG A 15 35.97 -23.06 -24.67
CA ARG A 15 35.26 -24.26 -24.23
C ARG A 15 34.02 -23.81 -23.48
N ASP A 16 32.88 -24.35 -23.90
CA ASP A 16 31.70 -24.53 -23.07
C ASP A 16 32.13 -25.20 -21.75
N SER A 17 32.41 -24.36 -20.76
CA SER A 17 33.05 -24.74 -19.52
C SER A 17 31.98 -25.26 -18.58
N GLY A 18 31.87 -26.59 -18.51
CA GLY A 18 31.16 -27.26 -17.43
C GLY A 18 29.72 -27.63 -17.75
N ASN A 19 29.52 -28.40 -18.82
CA ASN A 19 28.78 -29.66 -18.65
C ASN A 19 29.58 -30.55 -17.69
N GLU A 20 29.53 -30.21 -16.40
CA GLU A 20 29.64 -31.22 -15.38
C GLU A 20 28.22 -31.70 -15.13
N GLU A 21 27.90 -32.81 -15.77
CA GLU A 21 26.89 -33.77 -15.37
C GLU A 21 27.19 -34.24 -13.93
N LEU A 22 27.12 -33.34 -12.96
CA LEU A 22 26.95 -33.68 -11.57
C LEU A 22 25.48 -34.02 -11.39
N ASN A 23 25.20 -35.25 -11.80
CA ASN A 23 24.10 -36.07 -11.33
C ASN A 23 24.21 -36.22 -9.81
N ASN A 24 24.05 -35.11 -9.08
CA ASN A 24 24.08 -34.98 -7.64
C ASN A 24 22.68 -34.56 -7.20
N SER A 25 21.68 -35.39 -7.50
CA SER A 25 20.44 -35.36 -6.72
C SER A 25 20.76 -36.03 -5.38
N GLU A 26 21.23 -35.24 -4.41
CA GLU A 26 21.43 -35.72 -3.05
C GLU A 26 20.06 -36.12 -2.48
N TRP A 27 19.82 -37.42 -2.39
CA TRP A 27 18.62 -38.00 -1.80
C TRP A 27 18.84 -38.10 -0.29
N PHE A 28 17.90 -37.56 0.49
CA PHE A 28 17.90 -37.61 1.95
C PHE A 28 16.89 -38.64 2.42
N SER A 29 17.30 -39.60 3.25
CA SER A 29 16.41 -40.60 3.83
C SER A 29 16.04 -40.25 5.28
N SER A 30 14.75 -40.39 5.62
CA SER A 30 14.26 -40.35 7.00
C SER A 30 14.42 -41.72 7.66
N LYS A 31 14.40 -41.76 9.00
CA LYS A 31 14.36 -43.00 9.79
C LYS A 31 13.15 -43.89 9.45
N ASP A 32 12.05 -43.28 9.04
CA ASP A 32 10.82 -43.98 8.63
C ASP A 32 10.89 -44.48 7.17
N GLY A 33 12.05 -44.41 6.52
CA GLY A 33 12.29 -44.88 5.16
C GLY A 33 11.87 -43.92 4.04
N VAL A 34 11.24 -42.79 4.38
CA VAL A 34 10.82 -41.78 3.40
C VAL A 34 12.03 -41.04 2.84
N GLN A 35 12.14 -40.99 1.51
CA GLN A 35 13.23 -40.29 0.82
C GLN A 35 12.77 -38.95 0.24
N TRP A 36 13.61 -37.93 0.37
CA TRP A 36 13.39 -36.57 -0.13
C TRP A 36 14.51 -36.18 -1.07
N ARG A 37 14.19 -35.47 -2.16
CA ARG A 37 15.19 -34.82 -3.01
C ARG A 37 15.00 -33.32 -2.97
N LYS A 38 16.09 -32.58 -2.83
CA LYS A 38 16.07 -31.12 -2.97
C LYS A 38 16.40 -30.76 -4.40
N THR A 39 15.38 -30.63 -5.25
CA THR A 39 15.57 -30.07 -6.59
C THR A 39 15.85 -28.58 -6.46
N LYS A 40 16.98 -28.09 -6.99
CA LYS A 40 17.20 -26.63 -7.08
C LYS A 40 16.11 -26.06 -7.98
N PHE A 41 15.45 -24.98 -7.54
CA PHE A 41 14.56 -24.25 -8.44
C PHE A 41 15.36 -23.73 -9.62
N ASN A 42 14.80 -23.85 -10.84
CA ASN A 42 15.38 -23.21 -12.01
C ASN A 42 15.45 -21.71 -11.74
N GLN A 43 16.65 -21.16 -11.62
CA GLN A 43 16.87 -19.74 -11.34
C GLN A 43 16.42 -18.84 -12.51
N ASN A 44 16.15 -19.44 -13.68
CA ASN A 44 15.77 -18.74 -14.91
C ASN A 44 14.24 -18.71 -15.13
N ILE A 45 13.46 -18.51 -14.07
CA ILE A 45 12.01 -18.29 -14.21
C ILE A 45 11.78 -16.79 -14.32
N HIS A 46 11.39 -16.33 -15.51
CA HIS A 46 10.93 -14.96 -15.71
C HIS A 46 9.64 -14.74 -14.91
N THR A 47 9.69 -13.90 -13.89
CA THR A 47 8.48 -13.42 -13.23
C THR A 47 7.82 -12.44 -14.20
N HIS A 48 6.71 -12.83 -14.83
CA HIS A 48 6.05 -11.98 -15.82
C HIS A 48 5.69 -10.61 -15.20
N CYS A 49 5.95 -9.53 -15.93
CA CYS A 49 5.99 -8.13 -15.46
C CYS A 49 4.61 -7.52 -15.10
N HIS A 50 3.60 -8.33 -14.84
CA HIS A 50 2.19 -7.90 -14.72
C HIS A 50 1.71 -7.51 -13.31
N ASN A 51 2.55 -7.57 -12.28
CA ASN A 51 2.21 -7.04 -10.95
C ASN A 51 3.07 -5.82 -10.61
N THR A 52 3.26 -4.91 -11.57
CA THR A 52 3.73 -3.56 -11.25
C THR A 52 2.51 -2.76 -10.81
N VAL A 53 2.47 -2.35 -9.54
CA VAL A 53 1.52 -1.34 -9.07
C VAL A 53 1.87 -0.03 -9.78
N LEU A 54 1.31 0.19 -10.97
CA LEU A 54 1.56 1.37 -11.82
C LEU A 54 0.85 2.63 -11.28
N LEU A 55 -0.15 2.44 -10.42
CA LEU A 55 -0.92 3.52 -9.83
C LEU A 55 -0.60 3.63 -8.34
N LEU A 56 0.10 4.70 -7.96
CA LEU A 56 0.26 5.06 -6.56
C LEU A 56 -1.13 5.28 -5.93
N THR A 57 -1.42 4.56 -4.86
CA THR A 57 -2.64 4.72 -4.06
C THR A 57 -2.54 6.00 -3.25
N GLY A 58 -2.75 7.13 -3.91
CA GLY A 58 -2.78 8.46 -3.30
C GLY A 58 -4.19 9.05 -3.26
N THR A 59 -4.30 10.27 -2.72
CA THR A 59 -5.54 11.05 -2.73
C THR A 59 -6.03 11.27 -4.17
N LYS A 60 -7.35 11.18 -4.38
CA LYS A 60 -7.98 11.26 -5.70
C LYS A 60 -8.93 12.44 -5.77
N GLY A 61 -9.12 12.97 -6.99
CA GLY A 61 -10.07 14.04 -7.26
C GLY A 61 -9.79 15.29 -6.41
N PRO A 62 -10.84 15.96 -5.88
CA PRO A 62 -10.69 17.19 -5.10
C PRO A 62 -9.77 17.07 -3.88
N ALA A 63 -9.58 15.86 -3.34
CA ALA A 63 -8.71 15.62 -2.18
C ALA A 63 -7.21 15.78 -2.48
N LYS A 64 -6.81 15.93 -3.75
CA LYS A 64 -5.41 16.16 -4.13
C LYS A 64 -4.93 17.56 -3.78
N ASP A 65 -5.82 18.54 -3.90
CA ASP A 65 -5.46 19.96 -3.80
C ASP A 65 -5.67 20.52 -2.38
N VAL A 66 -6.14 19.68 -1.46
CA VAL A 66 -6.45 20.07 -0.09
C VAL A 66 -5.25 19.88 0.82
N ALA A 67 -4.62 20.99 1.20
CA ALA A 67 -3.48 21.01 2.12
C ALA A 67 -3.85 21.29 3.58
N SER A 68 -5.04 21.85 3.83
CA SER A 68 -5.48 22.22 5.19
C SER A 68 -6.24 21.05 5.83
N PRO A 69 -5.88 20.63 7.06
CA PRO A 69 -6.60 19.57 7.77
C PRO A 69 -8.10 19.85 7.89
N VAL A 70 -8.49 21.11 8.14
CA VAL A 70 -9.90 21.51 8.24
C VAL A 70 -10.64 21.30 6.92
N LYS A 71 -10.05 21.73 5.81
CA LYS A 71 -10.63 21.51 4.47
C LYS A 71 -10.67 20.03 4.10
N SER A 72 -9.72 19.22 4.59
CA SER A 72 -9.75 17.77 4.38
C SER A 72 -10.96 17.13 5.04
N TRP A 73 -11.35 17.61 6.23
CA TRP A 73 -12.56 17.15 6.93
C TRP A 73 -13.85 17.56 6.22
N GLU A 74 -13.89 18.76 5.63
CA GLU A 74 -15.03 19.23 4.84
C GLU A 74 -15.32 18.32 3.62
N LEU A 75 -14.31 17.60 3.10
CA LEU A 75 -14.52 16.61 2.04
C LEU A 75 -15.30 15.37 2.51
N PHE A 76 -15.20 15.01 3.79
CA PHE A 76 -15.88 13.85 4.36
C PHE A 76 -17.25 14.20 4.93
N ILE A 77 -17.39 15.40 5.50
CA ILE A 77 -18.62 15.83 6.18
C ILE A 77 -19.24 17.01 5.44
N HIS A 78 -20.13 16.69 4.50
CA HIS A 78 -20.86 17.69 3.72
C HIS A 78 -21.83 18.51 4.59
N ASP A 79 -22.13 19.74 4.17
CA ASP A 79 -23.04 20.67 4.86
C ASP A 79 -24.41 20.05 5.16
N ASN A 80 -24.98 19.28 4.24
CA ASN A 80 -26.24 18.55 4.44
C ASN A 80 -26.17 17.54 5.60
N MET A 81 -25.04 16.84 5.78
CA MET A 81 -24.86 15.94 6.92
C MET A 81 -24.69 16.72 8.22
N MET A 82 -23.96 17.84 8.20
CA MET A 82 -23.88 18.75 9.34
C MET A 82 -25.25 19.33 9.73
N GLN A 83 -26.08 19.67 8.75
CA GLN A 83 -27.47 20.11 8.94
C GLN A 83 -28.29 19.05 9.68
N LEU A 84 -28.30 17.82 9.18
CA LEU A 84 -29.00 16.70 9.80
C LEU A 84 -28.53 16.48 11.24
N ILE A 85 -27.22 16.48 11.51
CA ILE A 85 -26.69 16.30 12.86
C ILE A 85 -27.16 17.42 13.79
N VAL A 86 -27.17 18.68 13.31
CA VAL A 86 -27.64 19.83 14.11
C VAL A 86 -29.13 19.74 14.39
N GLU A 87 -29.94 19.35 13.41
CA GLU A 87 -31.38 19.17 13.56
C GLU A 87 -31.71 18.08 14.57
N PHE A 88 -31.16 16.87 14.40
CA PHE A 88 -31.37 15.75 15.32
C PHE A 88 -30.88 16.08 16.74
N LYS A 89 -29.74 16.76 16.86
CA LYS A 89 -29.23 17.18 18.16
C LYS A 89 -30.15 18.20 18.83
N ASN A 90 -30.67 19.17 18.08
CA ASN A 90 -31.59 20.15 18.62
C ASN A 90 -32.93 19.54 19.03
N LEU A 91 -33.42 18.55 18.27
CA LEU A 91 -34.59 17.75 18.65
C LEU A 91 -34.38 17.05 19.99
N PHE A 92 -33.22 16.40 20.17
CA PHE A 92 -32.87 15.74 21.43
C PHE A 92 -32.70 16.73 22.60
N ILE A 93 -32.15 17.92 22.34
CA ILE A 93 -32.04 18.97 23.35
C ILE A 93 -33.43 19.46 23.79
N GLU A 94 -34.37 19.63 22.86
CA GLU A 94 -35.75 20.00 23.18
C GLU A 94 -36.43 18.95 24.05
N GLU A 95 -36.28 17.68 23.71
CA GLU A 95 -36.82 16.55 24.47
C GLU A 95 -36.23 16.48 25.89
N SER A 96 -34.92 16.72 26.02
CA SER A 96 -34.22 16.66 27.31
C SER A 96 -34.25 17.97 28.11
N ALA A 97 -34.72 19.07 27.53
CA ALA A 97 -34.73 20.39 28.16
C ALA A 97 -35.40 20.44 29.55
N PRO A 98 -36.55 19.77 29.78
CA PRO A 98 -37.21 19.77 31.10
C PRO A 98 -36.37 19.13 32.21
N ASN A 99 -35.39 18.32 31.87
CA ASN A 99 -34.52 17.64 32.84
C ASN A 99 -33.45 18.57 33.43
N PHE A 100 -33.30 19.79 32.90
CA PHE A 100 -32.29 20.75 33.34
C PHE A 100 -32.91 21.92 34.09
N SER A 101 -32.38 22.22 35.27
CA SER A 101 -32.82 23.38 36.07
C SER A 101 -32.34 24.72 35.53
N ARG A 102 -31.31 24.73 34.67
CA ARG A 102 -30.77 25.95 34.04
C ARG A 102 -30.90 25.87 32.53
N GLU A 103 -31.53 26.87 31.95
CA GLU A 103 -31.75 27.00 30.50
C GLU A 103 -30.45 26.93 29.68
N ARG A 104 -29.34 27.46 30.21
CA ARG A 104 -28.03 27.41 29.56
C ARG A 104 -27.52 25.99 29.25
N HIS A 105 -28.02 24.97 29.96
CA HIS A 105 -27.62 23.58 29.76
C HIS A 105 -28.40 22.90 28.63
N ALA A 106 -29.58 23.41 28.28
CA ALA A 106 -30.39 22.96 27.15
C ALA A 106 -30.33 23.96 25.97
N ARG A 107 -29.22 24.68 25.83
CA ARG A 107 -29.05 25.65 24.74
C ARG A 107 -28.88 24.90 23.42
N LYS A 108 -29.74 25.23 22.45
CA LYS A 108 -29.66 24.71 21.08
C LYS A 108 -28.32 25.02 20.43
N THR A 109 -27.89 24.10 19.58
CA THR A 109 -26.62 24.17 18.87
C THR A 109 -26.81 24.76 17.48
N VAL A 110 -25.88 25.61 17.04
CA VAL A 110 -25.80 26.11 15.66
C VAL A 110 -24.64 25.44 14.92
N GLN A 111 -24.75 25.25 13.61
CA GLN A 111 -23.73 24.58 12.78
C GLN A 111 -22.30 25.08 13.04
N LYS A 112 -22.13 26.42 13.04
CA LYS A 112 -20.84 27.06 13.29
C LYS A 112 -20.23 26.70 14.65
N SER A 113 -21.08 26.53 15.67
CA SER A 113 -20.63 26.16 17.02
C SER A 113 -20.17 24.71 17.11
N MET A 114 -20.70 23.81 16.27
CA MET A 114 -20.19 22.44 16.18
C MET A 114 -18.77 22.46 15.63
N LEU A 115 -18.53 23.11 14.49
CA LEU A 115 -17.19 23.22 13.90
C LEU A 115 -16.14 23.75 14.89
N TYR A 116 -16.42 24.85 15.59
CA TYR A 116 -15.46 25.39 16.58
C TYR A 116 -15.26 24.47 17.78
N LYS A 117 -16.31 23.84 18.30
CA LYS A 117 -16.19 22.96 19.46
C LYS A 117 -15.36 21.70 19.14
N TRP A 118 -15.44 21.21 17.90
CA TRP A 118 -14.63 20.09 17.44
C TRP A 118 -13.18 20.50 17.14
N ILE A 119 -12.94 21.69 16.57
CA ILE A 119 -11.59 22.21 16.34
C ILE A 119 -10.82 22.50 17.63
N ILE A 120 -11.50 22.91 18.71
CA ILE A 120 -10.87 23.30 19.99
C ILE A 120 -10.65 22.10 20.94
N MET A 121 -11.33 20.97 20.70
CA MET A 121 -11.16 19.75 21.53
C MET A 121 -10.00 18.84 21.08
N GLU A 122 -9.16 19.32 20.17
CA GLU A 122 -7.92 18.68 19.69
C GLU A 122 -6.71 19.55 20.05
#